data_AF-A0A2N3WJ62-F1
#
_entry.id   AF-A0A2N3WJ62-F1
#
_cell.length_a   1.000
_cell.length_b   1.000
_cell.length_c   1.000
_cell.angle_alpha   90.00
_cell.angle_beta   90.00
_cell.angle_gamma   90.00
#
_symmetry.space_group_name_H-M   'P 1'
#
loop_
_entity.id
_entity.type
_entity.pdbx_description
1 polymer ?
#
loop_
_entity_poly.entity_id
_entity_poly.type
_entity_poly.pdbx_seq_one_letter_code
_entity_poly.pdbx_strand_id
1 'polypeptide(L)'
;MRQVGQDILDRARAGDAHAFRELVEPYRHELQVHCYRLLGSLTDAEDLLQETLLAAWRGLDGYAGRASVRSWLYRIATNRCLNARRDAGRRVPAEPSPPFTPTEPTRRTEVTWLQPAPDDPAARYSAKETFELAFVAALQRLPPRQAAVLVLRDVLDYSTDEVADLLDTSSTTVKGALQRARAQLRQTVEPAPPAPREREIAQRFADAFSEGDVEGVVALLTDDGWLAMPPAPHEYVGRESVTAFLTRFGQWRGTRRFCLLPTCANTHPAFACYLTEPGGTVGRPAGILVLAPWGDRIRTVTWFLAAELFPRFGLPAEVSAC
;
A
#
# COMPACT_ATOMS: atom_id res chain seq x y z
N MET A 1 -14.98 -36.63 8.85
CA MET A 1 -14.42 -35.44 8.17
C MET A 1 -13.99 -35.70 6.72
N ARG A 2 -13.13 -36.69 6.39
CA ARG A 2 -12.69 -36.93 4.99
C ARG A 2 -13.81 -37.18 3.97
N GLN A 3 -14.87 -37.88 4.36
CA GLN A 3 -15.98 -38.23 3.45
C GLN A 3 -16.93 -37.06 3.18
N VAL A 4 -17.09 -36.14 4.13
CA VAL A 4 -17.89 -34.91 3.99
C VAL A 4 -17.21 -33.93 3.03
N GLY A 5 -15.87 -33.80 3.10
CA GLY A 5 -15.11 -32.94 2.18
C GLY A 5 -15.13 -33.43 0.73
N GLN A 6 -15.18 -34.75 0.51
CA GLN A 6 -15.25 -35.33 -0.84
C GLN A 6 -16.65 -35.14 -1.46
N ASP A 7 -17.72 -35.32 -0.68
CA ASP A 7 -19.10 -35.07 -1.13
C ASP A 7 -19.32 -33.62 -1.56
N ILE A 8 -18.84 -32.66 -0.75
CA ILE A 8 -18.91 -31.23 -1.08
C ILE A 8 -18.15 -30.93 -2.39
N LEU A 9 -16.97 -31.53 -2.58
CA LEU A 9 -16.17 -31.35 -3.79
C LEU A 9 -16.88 -31.89 -5.04
N ASP A 10 -17.50 -33.07 -4.94
CA ASP A 10 -18.16 -33.71 -6.08
C ASP A 10 -19.46 -32.97 -6.47
N ARG A 11 -20.23 -32.47 -5.49
CA ARG A 11 -21.37 -31.57 -5.76
C ARG A 11 -20.93 -30.24 -6.39
N ALA A 12 -19.84 -29.65 -5.88
CA ALA A 12 -19.31 -28.41 -6.43
C ALA A 12 -18.86 -28.58 -7.90
N ARG A 13 -18.23 -29.72 -8.25
CA ARG A 13 -17.90 -30.08 -9.65
C ARG A 13 -19.13 -30.29 -10.52
N ALA A 14 -20.22 -30.80 -9.95
CA ALA A 14 -21.50 -30.93 -10.66
C ALA A 14 -22.21 -29.58 -10.90
N GLY A 15 -21.60 -28.45 -10.51
CA GLY A 15 -22.14 -27.11 -10.72
C GLY A 15 -22.98 -26.57 -9.56
N ASP A 16 -22.93 -27.20 -8.38
CA ASP A 16 -23.58 -26.67 -7.18
C ASP A 16 -22.79 -25.48 -6.58
N ALA A 17 -23.32 -24.27 -6.77
CA ALA A 17 -22.72 -23.04 -6.26
C ALA A 17 -22.71 -22.96 -4.73
N HIS A 18 -23.66 -23.59 -4.05
CA HIS A 18 -23.68 -23.64 -2.58
C HIS A 18 -22.56 -24.55 -2.07
N ALA A 19 -22.40 -25.72 -2.68
CA ALA A 19 -21.32 -26.65 -2.34
C ALA A 19 -19.94 -26.02 -2.59
N PHE A 20 -19.76 -25.26 -3.67
CA PHE A 20 -18.49 -24.53 -3.87
C PHE A 20 -18.27 -23.43 -2.85
N ARG A 21 -19.31 -22.67 -2.49
CA ARG A 21 -19.19 -21.66 -1.43
C ARG A 21 -18.73 -22.31 -0.13
N GLU A 22 -19.37 -23.40 0.26
CA GLU A 22 -19.00 -24.19 1.44
C GLU A 22 -17.55 -24.70 1.37
N LEU A 23 -17.08 -25.08 0.18
CA LEU A 23 -15.72 -25.53 -0.06
C LEU A 23 -14.66 -24.43 0.13
N VAL A 24 -14.96 -23.18 -0.27
CA VAL A 24 -13.99 -22.07 -0.29
C VAL A 24 -14.08 -21.14 0.91
N GLU A 25 -15.24 -21.07 1.58
CA GLU A 25 -15.49 -20.15 2.70
C GLU A 25 -14.43 -20.24 3.82
N PRO A 26 -13.96 -21.43 4.23
CA PRO A 26 -12.93 -21.54 5.27
C PRO A 26 -11.62 -20.82 4.91
N TYR A 27 -11.35 -20.62 3.62
CA TYR A 27 -10.11 -20.03 3.11
C TYR A 27 -10.29 -18.57 2.68
N ARG A 28 -11.53 -18.06 2.63
CA ARG A 28 -11.83 -16.75 2.05
C ARG A 28 -11.05 -15.62 2.70
N HIS A 29 -11.05 -15.59 4.04
CA HIS A 29 -10.35 -14.56 4.80
C HIS A 29 -8.83 -14.66 4.65
N GLU A 30 -8.24 -15.86 4.76
CA GLU A 30 -6.79 -16.03 4.62
C GLU A 30 -6.29 -15.73 3.19
N LEU A 31 -7.11 -15.99 2.17
CA LEU A 31 -6.82 -15.62 0.79
C LEU A 31 -6.89 -14.10 0.57
N GLN A 32 -7.84 -13.41 1.21
CA GLN A 32 -7.91 -11.95 1.18
C GLN A 32 -6.64 -11.33 1.78
N VAL A 33 -6.23 -11.81 2.96
CA VAL A 33 -4.99 -11.36 3.64
C VAL A 33 -3.77 -11.66 2.78
N HIS A 34 -3.74 -12.81 2.10
CA HIS A 34 -2.67 -13.17 1.17
C HIS A 34 -2.59 -12.21 -0.03
N CYS A 35 -3.72 -11.94 -0.68
CA CYS A 35 -3.80 -10.96 -1.77
C CYS A 35 -3.34 -9.57 -1.30
N TYR A 36 -3.79 -9.15 -0.12
CA TYR A 36 -3.38 -7.88 0.49
C TYR A 36 -1.87 -7.79 0.72
N ARG A 37 -1.25 -8.84 1.28
CA ARG A 37 0.21 -8.88 1.48
C ARG A 37 0.99 -8.76 0.19
N LEU A 38 0.50 -9.34 -0.90
CA LEU A 38 1.18 -9.29 -2.18
C LEU A 38 0.97 -7.97 -2.91
N LEU A 39 -0.23 -7.39 -2.85
CA LEU A 39 -0.65 -6.22 -3.63
C LEU A 39 -0.44 -4.89 -2.91
N GLY A 40 -0.51 -4.86 -1.57
CA GLY A 40 -0.45 -3.63 -0.79
C GLY A 40 -1.71 -2.75 -0.91
N SER A 41 -2.78 -3.23 -1.53
CA SER A 41 -4.05 -2.51 -1.70
C SER A 41 -5.19 -3.42 -1.25
N LEU A 42 -6.02 -2.94 -0.30
CA LEU A 42 -7.17 -3.71 0.18
C LEU A 42 -8.24 -3.86 -0.90
N THR A 43 -8.49 -2.79 -1.67
CA THR A 43 -9.43 -2.80 -2.79
C THR A 43 -8.97 -3.79 -3.85
N ASP A 44 -7.70 -3.73 -4.26
CA ASP A 44 -7.18 -4.68 -5.25
C ASP A 44 -7.19 -6.10 -4.68
N ALA A 45 -6.97 -6.28 -3.38
CA ALA A 45 -7.03 -7.59 -2.74
C ALA A 45 -8.45 -8.19 -2.73
N GLU A 46 -9.47 -7.36 -2.51
CA GLU A 46 -10.88 -7.78 -2.60
C GLU A 46 -11.24 -8.16 -4.03
N ASP A 47 -10.84 -7.35 -5.01
CA ASP A 47 -11.08 -7.62 -6.43
C ASP A 47 -10.36 -8.90 -6.88
N LEU A 48 -9.08 -9.06 -6.51
CA LEU A 48 -8.30 -10.25 -6.86
C LEU A 48 -8.78 -11.50 -6.10
N LEU A 49 -9.33 -11.37 -4.90
CA LEU A 49 -10.00 -12.47 -4.22
C LEU A 49 -11.23 -12.92 -5.01
N GLN A 50 -12.07 -11.99 -5.46
CA GLN A 50 -13.23 -12.33 -6.29
C GLN A 50 -12.80 -13.02 -7.58
N GLU A 51 -11.83 -12.46 -8.31
CA GLU A 51 -11.28 -13.09 -9.52
C GLU A 51 -10.70 -14.48 -9.24
N THR A 52 -10.04 -14.67 -8.10
CA THR A 52 -9.50 -15.96 -7.68
C THR A 52 -10.60 -16.99 -7.49
N LEU A 53 -11.68 -16.63 -6.78
CA LEU A 53 -12.81 -17.53 -6.56
C LEU A 53 -13.55 -17.86 -7.87
N LEU A 54 -13.71 -16.88 -8.76
CA LEU A 54 -14.25 -17.09 -10.11
C LEU A 54 -13.37 -18.01 -10.96
N ALA A 55 -12.05 -17.83 -10.91
CA ALA A 55 -11.10 -18.69 -11.60
C ALA A 55 -11.07 -20.11 -11.01
N ALA A 56 -11.20 -20.24 -9.69
CA ALA A 56 -11.31 -21.52 -9.02
C ALA A 56 -12.61 -22.24 -9.42
N TRP A 57 -13.76 -21.57 -9.42
CA TRP A 57 -15.02 -22.15 -9.88
C TRP A 57 -14.89 -22.72 -11.31
N ARG A 58 -14.34 -21.93 -12.24
CA ARG A 58 -14.14 -22.35 -13.64
C ARG A 58 -13.10 -23.47 -13.80
N GLY A 59 -12.16 -23.57 -12.88
CA GLY A 59 -11.06 -24.54 -12.93
C GLY A 59 -11.28 -25.80 -12.09
N LEU A 60 -12.41 -25.89 -11.39
CA LEU A 60 -12.67 -26.94 -10.38
C LEU A 60 -12.72 -28.35 -10.99
N ASP A 61 -13.24 -28.48 -12.22
CA ASP A 61 -13.29 -29.74 -12.94
C ASP A 61 -11.90 -30.31 -13.25
N GLY A 62 -10.93 -29.41 -13.48
CA GLY A 62 -9.53 -29.77 -13.74
C GLY A 62 -8.70 -30.03 -12.48
N TYR A 63 -9.25 -29.80 -11.29
CA TYR A 63 -8.54 -30.04 -10.04
C TYR A 63 -8.44 -31.55 -9.74
N ALA A 64 -7.25 -32.11 -9.94
CA ALA A 64 -7.00 -33.55 -9.83
C ALA A 64 -6.81 -34.06 -8.38
N GLY A 65 -7.01 -33.23 -7.34
CA GLY A 65 -6.85 -33.63 -5.94
C GLY A 65 -5.42 -33.99 -5.50
N ARG A 66 -4.40 -33.65 -6.31
CA ARG A 66 -2.98 -33.93 -6.04
C ARG A 66 -2.38 -33.04 -4.95
N ALA A 67 -2.92 -31.83 -4.80
CA ALA A 67 -2.62 -30.91 -3.70
C ALA A 67 -3.90 -30.70 -2.89
N SER A 68 -3.82 -30.10 -1.69
CA SER A 68 -5.03 -29.71 -0.95
C SER A 68 -5.79 -28.59 -1.68
N VAL A 69 -7.09 -28.46 -1.41
CA VAL A 69 -7.92 -27.37 -1.95
C VAL A 69 -7.33 -26.02 -1.57
N ARG A 70 -6.88 -25.88 -0.32
CA ARG A 70 -6.15 -24.71 0.18
C ARG A 70 -4.94 -24.38 -0.71
N SER A 71 -4.02 -25.32 -0.89
CA SER A 71 -2.82 -25.10 -1.72
C SER A 71 -3.16 -24.76 -3.17
N TRP A 72 -4.21 -25.37 -3.71
CA TRP A 72 -4.69 -25.06 -5.05
C TRP A 72 -5.26 -23.63 -5.16
N LEU A 73 -6.03 -23.16 -4.18
CA LEU A 73 -6.53 -21.79 -4.13
C LEU A 73 -5.40 -20.77 -3.98
N TYR A 74 -4.42 -21.02 -3.09
CA TYR A 74 -3.24 -20.17 -2.94
C TYR A 74 -2.42 -20.07 -4.23
N ARG A 75 -2.33 -21.13 -5.02
CA ARG A 75 -1.70 -21.11 -6.34
C ARG A 75 -2.40 -20.16 -7.29
N ILE A 76 -3.74 -20.23 -7.36
CA ILE A 76 -4.54 -19.35 -8.22
C ILE A 76 -4.37 -17.90 -7.77
N ALA A 77 -4.54 -17.63 -6.47
CA ALA A 77 -4.43 -16.30 -5.88
C ALA A 77 -3.04 -15.68 -6.13
N THR A 78 -1.98 -16.43 -5.89
CA THR A 78 -0.60 -15.95 -6.06
C THR A 78 -0.31 -15.62 -7.52
N ASN A 79 -0.69 -16.49 -8.46
CA ASN A 79 -0.46 -16.24 -9.88
C ASN A 79 -1.25 -15.02 -10.37
N ARG A 80 -2.49 -14.85 -9.90
CA ARG A 80 -3.32 -13.67 -10.18
C ARG A 80 -2.67 -12.39 -9.64
N CYS A 81 -2.23 -12.38 -8.38
CA CYS A 81 -1.52 -11.23 -7.79
C CYS A 81 -0.22 -10.90 -8.53
N LEU A 82 0.56 -11.92 -8.92
CA LEU A 82 1.80 -11.74 -9.69
C LEU A 82 1.55 -11.20 -11.10
N ASN A 83 0.44 -11.59 -11.74
CA ASN A 83 0.02 -11.03 -13.03
C ASN A 83 -0.43 -9.58 -12.84
N ALA A 84 -1.29 -9.30 -11.85
CA ALA A 84 -1.77 -7.95 -11.55
C ALA A 84 -0.61 -6.98 -11.28
N ARG A 85 0.40 -7.36 -10.49
CA ARG A 85 1.60 -6.54 -10.26
C ARG A 85 2.44 -6.32 -11.52
N ARG A 86 2.52 -7.31 -12.41
CA ARG A 86 3.19 -7.19 -13.72
C ARG A 86 2.42 -6.30 -14.70
N ASP A 87 1.10 -6.26 -14.59
CA ASP A 87 0.24 -5.45 -15.44
C ASP A 87 0.14 -4.00 -14.91
N ALA A 88 0.18 -3.82 -13.59
CA ALA A 88 0.27 -2.51 -12.96
C ALA A 88 1.58 -1.81 -13.31
N GLY A 89 2.72 -2.52 -13.27
CA GLY A 89 4.02 -2.04 -13.80
C GLY A 89 4.11 -1.99 -15.33
N ARG A 90 2.98 -1.89 -16.02
CA ARG A 90 2.86 -1.61 -17.46
C ARG A 90 1.74 -0.61 -17.77
N ARG A 91 0.90 -0.29 -16.79
CA ARG A 91 -0.19 0.69 -16.90
C ARG A 91 0.28 1.97 -16.25
N VAL A 92 0.42 3.03 -17.06
CA VAL A 92 0.43 4.39 -16.55
C VAL A 92 -0.96 4.64 -15.95
N PRO A 93 -1.10 4.89 -14.63
CA PRO A 93 -2.38 5.28 -14.06
C PRO A 93 -2.91 6.50 -14.81
N ALA A 94 -4.24 6.60 -15.00
CA ALA A 94 -4.82 7.80 -15.57
C ALA A 94 -4.36 9.00 -14.72
N GLU A 95 -3.61 9.92 -15.33
CA GLU A 95 -3.07 11.08 -14.64
C GLU A 95 -4.26 11.90 -14.11
N PRO A 96 -4.43 12.06 -12.79
CA PRO A 96 -5.37 13.05 -12.30
C PRO A 96 -4.89 14.41 -12.81
N SER A 97 -5.75 15.15 -13.51
CA SER A 97 -5.38 16.49 -13.98
C SER A 97 -5.14 17.37 -12.74
N PRO A 98 -3.90 17.81 -12.47
CA PRO A 98 -3.66 18.71 -11.36
C PRO A 98 -4.41 20.03 -11.61
N PRO A 99 -4.84 20.74 -10.55
CA PRO A 99 -5.57 22.01 -10.69
C PRO A 99 -4.65 23.18 -11.13
N PHE A 100 -3.38 22.90 -11.39
CA PHE A 100 -2.35 23.79 -11.90
C PHE A 100 -1.38 23.01 -12.79
N THR A 101 -0.60 23.71 -13.62
CA THR A 101 0.47 23.10 -14.41
C THR A 101 1.74 22.99 -13.56
N PRO A 102 2.14 21.79 -13.08
CA PRO A 102 3.37 21.64 -12.32
C PRO A 102 4.60 21.72 -13.24
N THR A 103 5.79 21.82 -12.65
CA THR A 103 7.04 21.65 -13.41
C THR A 103 7.21 20.21 -13.90
N GLU A 104 8.07 20.01 -14.91
CA GLU A 104 8.39 18.66 -15.39
C GLU A 104 8.95 17.83 -14.21
N PRO A 105 8.40 16.64 -13.95
CA PRO A 105 8.89 15.78 -12.88
C PRO A 105 10.32 15.32 -13.17
N THR A 106 11.12 15.17 -12.12
CA THR A 106 12.49 14.64 -12.24
C THR A 106 12.47 13.17 -12.65
N ARG A 107 11.45 12.42 -12.22
CA ARG A 107 11.23 11.01 -12.54
C ARG A 107 9.74 10.70 -12.67
N ARG A 108 9.42 9.72 -13.50
CA ARG A 108 8.09 9.10 -13.55
C ARG A 108 8.26 7.65 -13.13
N THR A 109 7.62 7.25 -12.04
CA THR A 109 7.76 5.89 -11.52
C THR A 109 6.40 5.20 -11.46
N GLU A 110 6.35 3.99 -12.01
CA GLU A 110 5.23 3.06 -11.90
C GLU A 110 5.26 2.37 -10.52
N VAL A 111 5.11 3.14 -9.43
CA VAL A 111 5.00 2.55 -8.10
C VAL A 111 3.53 2.32 -7.77
N THR A 112 3.18 1.07 -7.44
CA THR A 112 1.99 0.75 -6.65
C THR A 112 2.18 1.36 -5.26
N TRP A 113 1.81 2.64 -5.11
CA TRP A 113 1.90 3.34 -3.83
C TRP A 113 1.01 2.63 -2.80
N LEU A 114 1.58 2.28 -1.65
CA LEU A 114 0.82 1.78 -0.51
C LEU A 114 -0.17 2.87 -0.09
N GLN A 115 -1.48 2.63 -0.21
CA GLN A 115 -2.46 3.58 0.31
C GLN A 115 -2.23 3.78 1.81
N PRO A 116 -2.28 5.02 2.32
CA PRO A 116 -2.08 5.27 3.73
C PRO A 116 -3.22 4.62 4.51
N ALA A 117 -2.89 3.89 5.57
CA ALA A 117 -3.84 3.32 6.51
C ALA A 117 -3.65 3.98 7.88
N PRO A 118 -4.72 4.22 8.65
CA PRO A 118 -4.61 4.81 9.98
C PRO A 118 -3.86 3.91 10.95
N ASP A 119 -3.05 4.53 11.79
CA ASP A 119 -2.56 3.90 13.01
C ASP A 119 -3.64 4.09 14.11
N ASP A 120 -4.50 3.09 14.32
CA ASP A 120 -5.68 3.18 15.21
C ASP A 120 -5.28 3.48 16.68
N PRO A 121 -5.81 4.54 17.33
CA PRO A 121 -5.60 4.81 18.76
C PRO A 121 -6.09 3.71 19.71
N ALA A 122 -7.08 2.91 19.28
CA ALA A 122 -7.55 1.73 20.01
C ALA A 122 -6.65 0.49 19.80
N ALA A 123 -5.78 0.49 18.78
CA ALA A 123 -4.83 -0.57 18.46
C ALA A 123 -3.51 -0.48 19.25
N ARG A 124 -3.58 -0.05 20.52
CA ARG A 124 -2.51 -0.32 21.50
C ARG A 124 -2.36 -1.81 21.86
N TYR A 125 -3.19 -2.68 21.28
CA TYR A 125 -3.01 -4.13 21.23
C TYR A 125 -3.07 -4.51 19.74
N SER A 126 -1.98 -4.72 19.03
CA SER A 126 -0.82 -5.55 19.39
C SER A 126 0.35 -5.19 18.47
N ALA A 127 1.60 -5.39 18.92
CA ALA A 127 2.80 -5.27 18.09
C ALA A 127 2.69 -6.02 16.73
N LYS A 128 1.74 -6.96 16.62
CA LYS A 128 1.39 -7.73 15.44
C LYS A 128 0.81 -6.90 14.30
N GLU A 129 -0.05 -5.92 14.54
CA GLU A 129 -0.70 -5.14 13.48
C GLU A 129 0.25 -4.11 12.86
N THR A 130 1.02 -3.40 13.68
CA THR A 130 2.10 -2.51 13.23
C THR A 130 3.18 -3.28 12.47
N PHE A 131 3.52 -4.49 12.94
CA PHE A 131 4.46 -5.37 12.25
C PHE A 131 3.91 -5.86 10.91
N GLU A 132 2.63 -6.23 10.82
CA GLU A 132 2.00 -6.65 9.56
C GLU A 132 2.03 -5.53 8.52
N LEU A 133 1.77 -4.28 8.90
CA LEU A 133 1.81 -3.15 7.97
C LEU A 133 3.24 -2.83 7.50
N ALA A 134 4.21 -2.78 8.42
CA ALA A 134 5.62 -2.60 8.06
C ALA A 134 6.12 -3.75 7.17
N PHE A 135 5.65 -4.96 7.44
CA PHE A 135 5.92 -6.14 6.63
C PHE A 135 5.35 -6.01 5.22
N VAL A 136 4.07 -5.63 5.07
CA VAL A 136 3.43 -5.40 3.76
C VAL A 136 4.16 -4.30 2.98
N ALA A 137 4.52 -3.19 3.62
CA ALA A 137 5.29 -2.11 3.01
C ALA A 137 6.68 -2.58 2.55
N ALA A 138 7.34 -3.42 3.36
CA ALA A 138 8.62 -4.01 2.99
C ALA A 138 8.49 -4.99 1.81
N LEU A 139 7.40 -5.76 1.73
CA LEU A 139 7.10 -6.63 0.59
C LEU A 139 6.91 -5.87 -0.72
N GLN A 140 6.36 -4.66 -0.70
CA GLN A 140 6.15 -3.87 -1.91
C GLN A 140 7.47 -3.41 -2.58
N ARG A 141 8.55 -3.35 -1.81
CA ARG A 141 9.89 -3.01 -2.32
C ARG A 141 10.62 -4.20 -2.94
N LEU A 142 10.10 -5.42 -2.74
CA LEU A 142 10.66 -6.63 -3.33
C LEU A 142 10.08 -6.83 -4.73
N PRO A 143 10.87 -7.38 -5.68
CA PRO A 143 10.34 -7.90 -6.93
C PRO A 143 9.17 -8.86 -6.66
N PRO A 144 8.09 -8.85 -7.46
CA PRO A 144 6.85 -9.57 -7.13
C PRO A 144 7.05 -11.04 -6.77
N ARG A 145 7.91 -11.74 -7.51
CA ARG A 145 8.22 -13.16 -7.26
C ARG A 145 8.98 -13.38 -5.94
N GLN A 146 9.85 -12.45 -5.55
CA GLN A 146 10.57 -12.51 -4.28
C GLN A 146 9.63 -12.28 -3.09
N ALA A 147 8.70 -11.33 -3.20
CA ALA A 147 7.64 -11.12 -2.20
C ALA A 147 6.77 -12.37 -2.03
N ALA A 148 6.31 -12.97 -3.14
CA ALA A 148 5.50 -14.19 -3.11
C ALA A 148 6.22 -15.37 -2.46
N VAL A 149 7.50 -15.61 -2.83
CA VAL A 149 8.32 -16.66 -2.22
C VAL A 149 8.47 -16.45 -0.72
N LEU A 150 8.70 -15.21 -0.28
CA LEU A 150 8.87 -14.91 1.14
C LEU A 150 7.58 -15.13 1.93
N VAL A 151 6.44 -14.64 1.45
CA VAL A 151 5.14 -14.86 2.12
C VAL A 151 4.81 -16.35 2.21
N LEU A 152 4.98 -17.10 1.12
CA LEU A 152 4.68 -18.53 1.12
C LEU A 152 5.60 -19.33 2.06
N ARG A 153 6.90 -19.00 2.12
CA ARG A 153 7.89 -19.73 2.95
C ARG A 153 7.91 -19.33 4.41
N ASP A 154 7.91 -18.03 4.69
CA ASP A 154 8.22 -17.48 6.02
C ASP A 154 6.96 -17.09 6.81
N VAL A 155 5.80 -17.01 6.15
CA VAL A 155 4.53 -16.64 6.80
C VAL A 155 3.50 -17.76 6.75
N LEU A 156 3.46 -18.51 5.64
CA LEU A 156 2.48 -19.58 5.42
C LEU A 156 3.09 -20.99 5.57
N ASP A 157 4.38 -21.08 5.91
CA ASP A 157 5.13 -22.30 6.21
C ASP A 157 5.14 -23.39 5.12
N TYR A 158 4.83 -23.06 3.86
CA TYR A 158 4.93 -24.00 2.73
C TYR A 158 6.37 -24.46 2.55
N SER A 159 6.64 -25.72 2.25
CA SER A 159 8.00 -26.20 1.95
C SER A 159 8.59 -25.57 0.68
N THR A 160 9.91 -25.66 0.50
CA THR A 160 10.56 -25.11 -0.71
C THR A 160 10.03 -25.76 -1.98
N ASP A 161 9.75 -27.06 -1.93
CA ASP A 161 9.27 -27.83 -3.07
C ASP A 161 7.80 -27.50 -3.37
N GLU A 162 6.95 -27.33 -2.34
CA GLU A 162 5.58 -26.87 -2.56
C GLU A 162 5.52 -25.46 -3.14
N VAL A 163 6.41 -24.55 -2.73
CA VAL A 163 6.51 -23.21 -3.34
C VAL A 163 7.02 -23.28 -4.78
N ALA A 164 7.94 -24.19 -5.07
CA ALA A 164 8.45 -24.42 -6.42
C ALA A 164 7.32 -24.90 -7.35
N ASP A 165 6.53 -25.88 -6.91
CA ASP A 165 5.36 -26.40 -7.63
C ASP A 165 4.27 -25.33 -7.80
N LEU A 166 4.01 -24.54 -6.76
CA LEU A 166 2.99 -23.49 -6.78
C LEU A 166 3.35 -22.37 -7.77
N LEU A 167 4.63 -21.99 -7.80
CA LEU A 167 5.14 -20.90 -8.66
C LEU A 167 5.70 -21.37 -10.00
N ASP A 168 5.49 -22.65 -10.36
CA ASP A 168 5.99 -23.30 -11.57
C ASP A 168 7.48 -22.99 -11.83
N THR A 169 8.32 -23.42 -10.88
CA THR A 169 9.76 -23.13 -10.86
C THR A 169 10.56 -24.23 -10.17
N SER A 170 11.87 -24.04 -10.04
CA SER A 170 12.75 -24.98 -9.34
C SER A 170 13.00 -24.57 -7.89
N SER A 171 13.19 -25.55 -7.00
CA SER A 171 13.53 -25.33 -5.60
C SER A 171 14.80 -24.49 -5.43
N THR A 172 15.76 -24.59 -6.36
CA THR A 172 16.95 -23.73 -6.42
C THR A 172 16.59 -22.26 -6.63
N THR A 173 15.64 -21.98 -7.53
CA THR A 173 15.15 -20.62 -7.80
C THR A 173 14.44 -20.03 -6.58
N VAL A 174 13.63 -20.84 -5.90
CA VAL A 174 12.95 -20.46 -4.64
C VAL A 174 13.97 -20.10 -3.56
N LYS A 175 14.99 -20.95 -3.32
CA LYS A 175 16.04 -20.69 -2.32
C LYS A 175 16.77 -19.37 -2.59
N GLY A 176 17.16 -19.13 -3.85
CA GLY A 176 17.83 -17.89 -4.24
C GLY A 176 16.94 -16.64 -4.10
N ALA A 177 15.65 -16.75 -4.47
CA ALA A 177 14.69 -15.66 -4.31
C ALA A 177 14.45 -15.32 -2.82
N LEU A 178 14.32 -16.34 -1.96
CA LEU A 178 14.14 -16.18 -0.52
C LEU A 178 15.36 -15.52 0.14
N GLN A 179 16.57 -15.95 -0.23
CA GLN A 179 17.81 -15.36 0.28
C GLN A 179 17.88 -13.85 -0.03
N ARG A 180 17.59 -13.46 -1.28
CA ARG A 180 17.59 -12.04 -1.69
C ARG A 180 16.51 -11.24 -0.98
N ALA A 181 15.30 -11.78 -0.88
CA ALA A 181 14.20 -11.14 -0.18
C ALA A 181 14.57 -10.83 1.28
N ARG A 182 15.11 -11.81 2.02
CA ARG A 182 15.55 -11.62 3.41
C ARG A 182 16.69 -10.62 3.55
N ALA A 183 17.65 -10.62 2.63
CA ALA A 183 18.76 -9.67 2.65
C ALA A 183 18.27 -8.21 2.51
N GLN A 184 17.28 -7.98 1.65
CA GLN A 184 16.66 -6.68 1.44
C GLN A 184 15.78 -6.25 2.64
N LEU A 185 15.06 -7.18 3.27
CA LEU A 185 14.26 -6.89 4.48
C LEU A 185 15.11 -6.48 5.68
N ARG A 186 16.29 -7.08 5.88
CA ARG A 186 17.20 -6.73 7.01
C ARG A 186 17.70 -5.28 6.97
N GLN A 187 17.62 -4.62 5.83
CA GLN A 187 18.00 -3.23 5.69
C GLN A 187 16.88 -2.27 6.13
N THR A 188 15.68 -2.77 6.47
CA THR A 188 14.48 -1.91 6.46
C THR A 188 13.38 -2.11 7.50
N VAL A 189 13.61 -2.82 8.61
CA VAL A 189 12.52 -3.08 9.58
C VAL A 189 13.01 -2.93 11.02
N GLU A 190 12.61 -1.84 11.68
CA GLU A 190 11.94 -1.88 12.99
C GLU A 190 10.89 -0.76 13.03
N PRO A 191 9.58 -1.07 13.16
CA PRO A 191 8.55 -0.06 13.34
C PRO A 191 8.45 0.35 14.82
N ALA A 192 8.79 1.62 15.09
CA ALA A 192 8.55 2.29 16.36
C ALA A 192 7.55 3.44 16.12
N PRO A 193 6.73 3.83 17.13
CA PRO A 193 5.98 5.07 17.04
C PRO A 193 6.95 6.23 16.80
N PRO A 194 6.57 7.26 16.03
CA PRO A 194 7.51 8.27 15.64
C PRO A 194 8.13 8.91 16.89
N ALA A 195 9.47 8.91 16.91
CA ALA A 195 10.23 9.43 18.03
C ALA A 195 9.80 10.88 18.30
N PRO A 196 9.88 11.40 19.55
CA PRO A 196 9.53 12.79 19.84
C PRO A 196 10.15 13.80 18.86
N ARG A 197 11.38 13.50 18.41
CA ARG A 197 12.11 14.26 17.40
C ARG A 197 11.48 14.23 16.00
N GLU A 198 10.96 13.09 15.57
CA GLU A 198 10.26 12.96 14.29
C GLU A 198 8.94 13.73 14.28
N ARG A 199 8.25 13.80 15.43
CA ARG A 199 7.06 14.63 15.60
C ARG A 199 7.39 16.12 15.54
N GLU A 200 8.50 16.53 16.15
CA GLU A 200 8.95 17.92 16.10
C GLU A 200 9.28 18.37 14.66
N ILE A 201 9.98 17.53 13.90
CA ILE A 201 10.28 17.81 12.48
C ILE A 201 9.00 17.82 11.64
N ALA A 202 8.09 16.88 11.89
CA ALA A 202 6.80 16.83 11.21
C ALA A 202 5.95 18.08 11.52
N GLN A 203 5.95 18.56 12.77
CA GLN A 203 5.25 19.77 13.14
C GLN A 203 5.84 21.00 12.43
N ARG A 204 7.18 21.14 12.43
CA ARG A 204 7.85 22.22 11.69
C ARG A 204 7.53 22.20 10.20
N PHE A 205 7.44 21.00 9.60
CA PHE A 205 7.00 20.84 8.23
C PHE A 205 5.56 21.30 8.05
N ALA A 206 4.66 20.90 8.95
CA ALA A 206 3.25 21.27 8.88
C ALA A 206 3.04 22.78 9.03
N ASP A 207 3.79 23.45 9.90
CA ASP A 207 3.75 24.89 10.08
C ASP A 207 4.20 25.60 8.80
N ALA A 208 5.40 25.25 8.28
CA ALA A 208 5.93 25.82 7.04
C ALA A 208 5.00 25.58 5.84
N PHE A 209 4.46 24.37 5.71
CA PHE A 209 3.50 24.04 4.65
C PHE A 209 2.20 24.82 4.82
N SER A 210 1.67 24.95 6.04
CA SER A 210 0.44 25.70 6.32
C SER A 210 0.61 27.20 6.06
N GLU A 211 1.81 27.75 6.21
CA GLU A 211 2.11 29.16 5.93
C GLU A 211 2.45 29.42 4.47
N GLY A 212 2.74 28.37 3.70
CA GLY A 212 3.23 28.50 2.32
C GLY A 212 4.71 28.89 2.24
N ASP A 213 5.46 28.67 3.32
CA ASP A 213 6.90 28.86 3.38
C ASP A 213 7.63 27.75 2.62
N VAL A 214 7.88 28.00 1.34
CA VAL A 214 8.60 27.05 0.46
C VAL A 214 10.04 26.82 0.94
N GLU A 215 10.72 27.87 1.42
CA GLU A 215 12.10 27.76 1.89
C GLU A 215 12.18 26.91 3.16
N GLY A 216 11.26 27.14 4.12
CA GLY A 216 11.13 26.36 5.33
C GLY A 216 10.85 24.88 5.06
N VAL A 217 9.95 24.56 4.13
CA VAL A 217 9.68 23.17 3.73
C VAL A 217 10.92 22.52 3.13
N VAL A 218 11.59 23.19 2.19
CA VAL A 218 12.76 22.63 1.48
C VAL A 218 13.97 22.48 2.42
N ALA A 219 14.14 23.39 3.37
CA ALA A 219 15.21 23.33 4.37
C ALA A 219 15.10 22.09 5.28
N LEU A 220 13.89 21.54 5.46
CA LEU A 220 13.65 20.31 6.23
C LEU A 220 13.95 19.04 5.44
N LEU A 221 14.12 19.10 4.12
CA LEU A 221 14.38 17.92 3.29
C LEU A 221 15.86 17.50 3.33
N THR A 222 16.15 16.22 3.11
CA THR A 222 17.50 15.77 2.72
C THR A 222 17.86 16.29 1.33
N ASP A 223 19.16 16.32 1.00
CA ASP A 223 19.63 16.87 -0.30
C ASP A 223 19.04 16.10 -1.49
N ASP A 224 18.88 14.80 -1.32
CA ASP A 224 18.31 13.84 -2.26
C ASP A 224 16.82 13.56 -2.03
N GLY A 225 16.17 14.29 -1.12
CA GLY A 225 14.78 14.11 -0.74
C GLY A 225 13.81 14.31 -1.90
N TRP A 226 12.63 13.71 -1.84
CA TRP A 226 11.67 13.74 -2.95
C TRP A 226 10.22 13.94 -2.51
N LEU A 227 9.43 14.48 -3.43
CA LEU A 227 7.99 14.70 -3.30
C LEU A 227 7.23 13.93 -4.38
N ALA A 228 6.17 13.24 -4.00
CA ALA A 228 5.25 12.53 -4.90
C ALA A 228 3.79 12.82 -4.55
N MET A 229 2.89 12.73 -5.53
CA MET A 229 1.45 12.97 -5.34
C MET A 229 0.57 11.85 -5.94
N PRO A 230 0.53 10.65 -5.34
CA PRO A 230 -0.27 9.56 -5.86
C PRO A 230 -1.76 9.94 -5.99
N PRO A 231 -2.45 9.47 -7.05
CA PRO A 231 -2.01 8.49 -8.04
C PRO A 231 -1.19 9.07 -9.22
N ALA A 232 -0.85 10.37 -9.22
CA ALA A 232 0.01 10.92 -10.26
C ALA A 232 1.41 10.26 -10.20
N PRO A 233 1.97 9.79 -11.33
CA PRO A 233 3.25 9.07 -11.37
C PRO A 233 4.47 10.00 -11.20
N HIS A 234 4.26 11.26 -10.82
CA HIS A 234 5.26 12.33 -10.81
C HIS A 234 6.07 12.32 -9.51
N GLU A 235 7.39 12.27 -9.65
CA GLU A 235 8.33 12.44 -8.55
C GLU A 235 9.24 13.65 -8.81
N TYR A 236 9.35 14.52 -7.80
CA TYR A 236 10.24 15.67 -7.78
C TYR A 236 11.40 15.34 -6.85
N VAL A 237 12.59 15.11 -7.39
CA VAL A 237 13.74 14.60 -6.64
C VAL A 237 14.78 15.70 -6.47
N GLY A 238 15.26 15.85 -5.24
CA GLY A 238 16.21 16.86 -4.84
C GLY A 238 15.56 18.20 -4.51
N ARG A 239 16.23 18.97 -3.66
CA ARG A 239 15.71 20.26 -3.16
C ARG A 239 15.29 21.21 -4.27
N GLU A 240 16.07 21.31 -5.34
CA GLU A 240 15.78 22.23 -6.46
C GLU A 240 14.44 21.89 -7.16
N SER A 241 14.23 20.62 -7.50
CA SER A 241 12.99 20.19 -8.15
C SER A 241 11.78 20.32 -7.22
N VAL A 242 11.95 20.04 -5.92
CA VAL A 242 10.89 20.24 -4.92
C VAL A 242 10.57 21.73 -4.73
N THR A 243 11.58 22.61 -4.66
CA THR A 243 11.37 24.07 -4.63
C THR A 243 10.56 24.52 -5.82
N ALA A 244 10.96 24.14 -7.04
CA ALA A 244 10.29 24.56 -8.26
C ALA A 244 8.81 24.11 -8.29
N PHE A 245 8.55 22.88 -7.85
CA PHE A 245 7.20 22.35 -7.70
C PHE A 245 6.39 23.16 -6.67
N LEU A 246 6.93 23.36 -5.46
CA LEU A 246 6.25 24.07 -4.37
C LEU A 246 6.01 25.55 -4.68
N THR A 247 6.88 26.19 -5.47
CA THR A 247 6.66 27.56 -5.96
C THR A 247 5.45 27.62 -6.91
N ARG A 248 5.32 26.67 -7.85
CA ARG A 248 4.15 26.58 -8.74
C ARG A 248 2.88 26.26 -7.97
N PHE A 249 2.97 25.34 -7.02
CA PHE A 249 1.89 25.04 -6.10
C PHE A 249 1.47 26.27 -5.29
N GLY A 250 2.41 27.05 -4.76
CA GLY A 250 2.15 28.28 -4.02
C GLY A 250 1.44 29.36 -4.84
N GLN A 251 1.80 29.51 -6.12
CA GLN A 251 1.12 30.41 -7.06
C GLN A 251 -0.35 30.01 -7.25
N TRP A 252 -0.62 28.72 -7.41
CA TRP A 252 -1.99 28.20 -7.51
C TRP A 252 -2.77 28.30 -6.20
N ARG A 253 -2.11 27.98 -5.08
CA ARG A 253 -2.65 28.09 -3.73
C ARG A 253 -3.20 29.50 -3.51
N GLY A 254 -2.43 30.53 -3.86
CA GLY A 254 -2.84 31.93 -3.70
C GLY A 254 -3.28 32.21 -2.26
N THR A 255 -4.51 32.68 -2.06
CA THR A 255 -5.09 32.98 -0.75
C THR A 255 -5.81 31.80 -0.09
N ARG A 256 -5.75 30.60 -0.68
CA ARG A 256 -6.30 29.38 -0.07
C ARG A 256 -5.50 28.98 1.16
N ARG A 257 -6.20 28.49 2.17
CA ARG A 257 -5.61 28.09 3.45
C ARG A 257 -5.63 26.57 3.57
N PHE A 258 -4.48 26.00 3.91
CA PHE A 258 -4.37 24.59 4.26
C PHE A 258 -4.36 24.47 5.78
N CYS A 259 -5.24 23.64 6.33
CA CYS A 259 -5.16 23.21 7.71
C CYS A 259 -4.70 21.76 7.76
N LEU A 260 -3.64 21.50 8.52
CA LEU A 260 -3.05 20.18 8.67
C LEU A 260 -3.41 19.63 10.05
N LEU A 261 -4.26 18.60 10.09
CA LEU A 261 -4.55 17.89 11.33
C LEU A 261 -3.56 16.73 11.49
N PRO A 262 -2.79 16.66 12.60
CA PRO A 262 -1.86 15.57 12.83
C PRO A 262 -2.57 14.21 12.87
N THR A 263 -1.99 13.24 12.18
CA THR A 263 -2.35 11.82 12.22
C THR A 263 -1.09 10.98 12.07
N CYS A 264 -1.22 9.68 11.95
CA CYS A 264 -0.12 8.79 11.61
C CYS A 264 -0.59 7.83 10.52
N ALA A 265 0.28 7.59 9.54
CA ALA A 265 -0.01 6.67 8.45
C ALA A 265 1.22 5.81 8.20
N ASN A 266 1.05 4.49 8.18
CA ASN A 266 2.13 3.54 7.92
C ASN A 266 3.34 3.76 8.85
N THR A 267 3.12 4.03 10.15
CA THR A 267 4.15 4.34 11.17
C THR A 267 4.92 5.65 10.96
N HIS A 268 4.52 6.45 9.98
CA HIS A 268 5.12 7.73 9.68
C HIS A 268 4.25 8.88 10.18
N PRO A 269 4.86 10.00 10.61
CA PRO A 269 4.11 11.23 10.82
C PRO A 269 3.32 11.59 9.57
N ALA A 270 2.04 11.85 9.75
CA ALA A 270 1.15 12.19 8.65
C ALA A 270 0.22 13.34 9.04
N PHE A 271 -0.35 13.98 8.03
CA PHE A 271 -1.30 15.07 8.21
C PHE A 271 -2.49 14.89 7.28
N ALA A 272 -3.69 15.01 7.85
CA ALA A 272 -4.89 15.20 7.07
C ALA A 272 -4.95 16.65 6.60
N CYS A 273 -4.96 16.86 5.29
CA CYS A 273 -4.98 18.18 4.69
C CYS A 273 -6.42 18.62 4.43
N TYR A 274 -6.80 19.76 4.97
CA TYR A 274 -8.06 20.43 4.68
C TYR A 274 -7.78 21.73 3.94
N LEU A 275 -8.42 21.91 2.78
CA LEU A 275 -8.32 23.10 1.97
C LEU A 275 -9.54 24.00 2.18
N THR A 276 -9.29 25.25 2.55
CA THR A 276 -10.31 26.30 2.62
C THR A 276 -10.15 27.22 1.41
N GLU A 277 -11.23 27.37 0.63
CA GLU A 277 -11.29 28.30 -0.50
C GLU A 277 -11.23 29.77 -0.05
N PRO A 278 -10.84 30.73 -0.92
CA PRO A 278 -10.77 32.14 -0.57
C PRO A 278 -12.10 32.68 -0.05
N GLY A 279 -12.08 33.35 1.12
CA GLY A 279 -13.29 33.85 1.80
C GLY A 279 -14.14 32.77 2.48
N GLY A 280 -13.77 31.49 2.38
CA GLY A 280 -14.42 30.38 3.04
C GLY A 280 -14.05 30.27 4.52
N THR A 281 -14.97 29.69 5.30
CA THR A 281 -14.81 29.38 6.73
C THR A 281 -14.77 27.89 7.02
N VAL A 282 -14.88 27.05 5.99
CA VAL A 282 -14.92 25.59 6.08
C VAL A 282 -13.81 24.98 5.22
N GLY A 283 -12.98 24.15 5.84
CA GLY A 283 -11.94 23.37 5.19
C GLY A 283 -12.48 22.02 4.74
N ARG A 284 -12.21 21.65 3.49
CA ARG A 284 -12.62 20.38 2.88
C ARG A 284 -11.43 19.43 2.65
N PRO A 285 -11.63 18.10 2.70
CA PRO A 285 -10.58 17.12 2.46
C PRO A 285 -9.79 17.37 1.17
N ALA A 286 -8.48 17.48 1.30
CA ALA A 286 -7.54 17.72 0.21
C ALA A 286 -6.40 16.67 0.17
N GLY A 287 -6.58 15.56 0.87
CA GLY A 287 -5.64 14.42 0.86
C GLY A 287 -4.89 14.23 2.18
N ILE A 288 -4.03 13.21 2.20
CA ILE A 288 -3.19 12.86 3.34
C ILE A 288 -1.72 13.03 2.95
N LEU A 289 -0.99 13.86 3.69
CA LEU A 289 0.46 14.01 3.58
C LEU A 289 1.14 13.01 4.52
N VAL A 290 2.02 12.17 3.99
CA VAL A 290 2.85 11.23 4.77
C VAL A 290 4.30 11.64 4.64
N LEU A 291 4.99 11.77 5.77
CA LEU A 291 6.39 12.18 5.84
C LEU A 291 7.24 11.01 6.30
N ALA A 292 8.26 10.61 5.54
CA ALA A 292 9.27 9.68 6.04
C ALA A 292 10.49 10.45 6.53
N PRO A 293 10.70 10.54 7.86
CA PRO A 293 11.88 11.18 8.43
C PRO A 293 13.13 10.34 8.16
N TRP A 294 14.28 11.02 8.17
CA TRP A 294 15.61 10.42 8.14
C TRP A 294 16.53 11.26 9.03
N GLY A 295 16.73 10.80 10.26
CA GLY A 295 17.48 11.56 11.27
C GLY A 295 16.75 12.85 11.66
N ASP A 296 17.36 14.00 11.35
CA ASP A 296 16.83 15.34 11.64
C ASP A 296 16.17 16.03 10.44
N ARG A 297 15.96 15.28 9.35
CA ARG A 297 15.41 15.76 8.08
C ARG A 297 14.30 14.85 7.58
N ILE A 298 13.64 15.25 6.50
CA ILE A 298 12.61 14.47 5.80
C ILE A 298 13.20 13.95 4.49
N ARG A 299 13.17 12.62 4.31
CA ARG A 299 13.63 11.97 3.08
C ARG A 299 12.52 11.96 2.03
N THR A 300 11.28 11.72 2.45
CA THR A 300 10.15 11.56 1.54
C THR A 300 8.92 12.32 1.99
N VAL A 301 8.27 12.98 1.03
CA VAL A 301 6.95 13.60 1.19
C VAL A 301 6.02 12.96 0.18
N THR A 302 4.96 12.31 0.64
CA THR A 302 3.97 11.69 -0.24
C THR A 302 2.58 12.25 0.06
N TRP A 303 1.97 12.89 -0.94
CA TRP A 303 0.64 13.48 -0.81
C TRP A 303 -0.41 12.64 -1.54
N PHE A 304 -1.17 11.86 -0.80
CA PHE A 304 -2.25 11.04 -1.33
C PHE A 304 -3.51 11.89 -1.53
N LEU A 305 -3.92 12.12 -2.78
CA LEU A 305 -5.02 13.04 -3.12
C LEU A 305 -6.43 12.41 -3.02
N ALA A 306 -6.57 11.22 -2.40
CA ALA A 306 -7.83 10.49 -2.34
C ALA A 306 -8.69 10.91 -1.13
N ALA A 307 -9.84 11.53 -1.40
CA ALA A 307 -10.78 11.97 -0.35
C ALA A 307 -11.44 10.80 0.39
N GLU A 308 -11.51 9.62 -0.24
CA GLU A 308 -12.05 8.38 0.31
C GLU A 308 -11.23 7.85 1.50
N LEU A 309 -10.02 8.39 1.73
CA LEU A 309 -9.18 8.03 2.86
C LEU A 309 -9.69 8.63 4.18
N PHE A 310 -10.38 9.78 4.16
CA PHE A 310 -10.72 10.51 5.39
C PHE A 310 -11.63 9.72 6.34
N PRO A 311 -12.73 9.09 5.88
CA PRO A 311 -13.55 8.22 6.72
C PRO A 311 -12.75 7.04 7.31
N ARG A 312 -11.78 6.52 6.56
CA ARG A 312 -10.95 5.39 7.01
C ARG A 312 -10.07 5.77 8.20
N PHE A 313 -9.56 7.01 8.22
CA PHE A 313 -8.76 7.54 9.32
C PHE A 313 -9.60 8.06 10.51
N GLY A 314 -10.93 7.89 10.48
CA GLY A 314 -11.82 8.47 11.49
C GLY A 314 -11.78 10.00 11.51
N LEU A 315 -11.39 10.62 10.40
CA LEU A 315 -11.22 12.06 10.30
C LEU A 315 -12.54 12.78 9.99
N PRO A 316 -12.72 14.02 10.44
CA PRO A 316 -13.88 14.83 10.11
C PRO A 316 -14.07 14.99 8.60
N ALA A 317 -15.34 14.98 8.15
CA ALA A 317 -15.67 15.28 6.76
C ALA A 317 -15.37 16.73 6.38
N GLU A 318 -15.41 17.65 7.35
CA GLU A 318 -15.09 19.07 7.21
C GLU A 318 -14.52 19.59 8.54
N VAL A 319 -13.72 20.66 8.48
CA VAL A 319 -13.17 21.34 9.67
C VAL A 319 -13.44 22.83 9.59
N SER A 320 -13.51 23.50 10.75
CA SER A 320 -13.50 24.97 10.77
C SER A 320 -12.17 25.48 10.20
N ALA A 321 -12.23 26.56 9.43
CA ALA A 321 -11.04 27.14 8.84
C ALA A 321 -10.05 27.60 9.92
N CYS A 322 -8.85 27.07 9.82
CA CYS A 322 -7.60 27.68 10.23
C CYS A 322 -7.33 28.83 9.22
#